data_AF-A0A920TVH7-F1
#
_entry.id   AF-A0A920TVH7-F1
#
_cell.length_a   1.000
_cell.length_b   1.000
_cell.length_c   1.000
_cell.angle_alpha   90.00
_cell.angle_beta   90.00
_cell.angle_gamma   90.00
#
_symmetry.space_group_name_H-M   'P 1'
#
loop_
_entity.id
_entity.type
_entity.pdbx_description
1 polymer ?
#
loop_
_entity_poly.entity_id
_entity_poly.type
_entity_poly.pdbx_seq_one_letter_code
_entity_poly.pdbx_strand_id
1 'polypeptide(L)'
;MILLNTTGREFHCVSMVADELRLRTVGDVATYVVNRNINFTNVCIKRCGFCAFSRDFRQEEGYFLPVDEIIRRAKEAWNYGATEVCVQAGLPPQMEGDLYIKLTEAIKSELPDMHIHGFSPEEVLYGSIRSKTSIKEYLTGLKDAGVGSLPGTSAEILDQGLRDKISPGRITVSQWVEVITTAHQLGIPTTSTVMFGHSETYKQLAEHIVLLRNIQTQTGGFTEFVPLSFVNSEAPMFLQGLVDNVRSGPSGMEVIKVHAISRILLNNWIPNIQASWVKEGSRMSQLLLTSGVNDLGGTLINESISTSAGAQHGQLMRPAEFREMIRQAGRVPAERYTDYKLKQVFDKADCPVDALDLVGDNVEEIFGSYKKLVQMDEYRFEHPNSSKDREVPTDQSNVIV
;
A
#
# COMPACT_ATOMS: atom_id res chain seq x y z
N MET A 1 9.12 24.76 2.43
CA MET A 1 8.54 25.48 1.27
C MET A 1 9.56 25.87 0.21
N ILE A 2 10.70 26.48 0.56
CA ILE A 2 11.71 26.93 -0.42
C ILE A 2 12.18 25.79 -1.33
N LEU A 3 12.55 24.63 -0.77
CA LEU A 3 13.06 23.50 -1.55
C LEU A 3 12.04 22.95 -2.57
N LEU A 4 10.75 22.87 -2.21
CA LEU A 4 9.70 22.37 -3.12
C LEU A 4 9.46 23.28 -4.33
N ASN A 5 9.80 24.57 -4.22
CA ASN A 5 9.69 25.54 -5.29
C ASN A 5 10.96 25.66 -6.16
N THR A 6 12.01 24.88 -5.88
CA THR A 6 13.22 24.89 -6.70
C THR A 6 12.95 24.40 -8.12
N THR A 7 13.67 25.01 -9.06
CA THR A 7 13.69 24.70 -10.50
C THR A 7 15.13 24.76 -11.00
N GLY A 8 15.40 24.45 -12.27
CA GLY A 8 16.71 24.67 -12.89
C GLY A 8 17.89 24.04 -12.14
N ARG A 9 18.91 24.84 -11.82
CA ARG A 9 20.16 24.35 -11.19
C ARG A 9 19.95 24.00 -9.72
N GLU A 10 19.10 24.75 -9.02
CA GLU A 10 18.78 24.56 -7.62
C GLU A 10 18.16 23.18 -7.37
N PHE A 11 17.33 22.72 -8.31
CA PHE A 11 16.75 21.37 -8.29
C PHE A 11 17.82 20.26 -8.30
N HIS A 12 18.87 20.41 -9.13
CA HIS A 12 19.96 19.44 -9.17
C HIS A 12 20.73 19.42 -7.84
N CYS A 13 20.99 20.58 -7.24
CA CYS A 13 21.61 20.65 -5.91
C CYS A 13 20.80 19.92 -4.84
N VAL A 14 19.47 20.07 -4.84
CA VAL A 14 18.58 19.35 -3.90
C VAL A 14 18.72 17.83 -4.07
N SER A 15 18.74 17.35 -5.30
CA SER A 15 18.87 15.92 -5.61
C SER A 15 20.23 15.37 -5.16
N MET A 16 21.32 16.09 -5.43
CA MET A 16 22.68 15.72 -4.98
C MET A 16 22.81 15.69 -3.46
N VAL A 17 22.22 16.66 -2.75
CA VAL A 17 22.22 16.68 -1.28
C VAL A 17 21.44 15.49 -0.74
N ALA A 18 20.30 15.16 -1.32
CA ALA A 18 19.53 13.99 -0.91
C ALA A 18 20.31 12.69 -1.13
N ASP A 19 21.01 12.56 -2.25
CA ASP A 19 21.82 11.37 -2.54
C ASP A 19 23.01 11.20 -1.58
N GLU A 20 23.69 12.31 -1.24
CA GLU A 20 24.76 12.34 -0.24
C GLU A 20 24.24 11.95 1.16
N LEU A 21 23.08 12.46 1.56
CA LEU A 21 22.45 12.09 2.84
C LEU A 21 22.04 10.62 2.87
N ARG A 22 21.52 10.11 1.75
CA ARG A 22 21.21 8.68 1.58
C ARG A 22 22.48 7.84 1.73
N LEU A 23 23.59 8.23 1.09
CA LEU A 23 24.90 7.55 1.23
C LEU A 23 25.36 7.47 2.67
N ARG A 24 25.30 8.59 3.40
CA ARG A 24 25.68 8.63 4.82
C ARG A 24 24.76 7.78 5.71
N THR A 25 23.50 7.62 5.32
CA THR A 25 22.50 6.90 6.12
C THR A 25 22.53 5.39 5.88
N VAL A 26 22.64 4.94 4.62
CA VAL A 26 22.43 3.53 4.24
C VAL A 26 23.57 2.90 3.41
N GLY A 27 24.68 3.62 3.17
CA GLY A 27 25.81 3.11 2.39
C GLY A 27 25.47 3.01 0.90
N ASP A 28 26.03 2.05 0.15
CA ASP A 28 25.74 1.88 -1.29
C ASP A 28 24.63 0.88 -1.60
N VAL A 29 24.06 0.26 -0.58
CA VAL A 29 23.01 -0.74 -0.74
C VAL A 29 21.70 -0.05 -1.15
N ALA A 30 21.04 -0.61 -2.15
CA ALA A 30 19.64 -0.36 -2.42
C ALA A 30 18.88 -1.70 -2.42
N THR A 31 17.68 -1.68 -1.86
CA THR A 31 16.94 -2.90 -1.55
C THR A 31 15.70 -3.11 -2.41
N TYR A 32 15.24 -4.36 -2.43
CA TYR A 32 13.90 -4.77 -2.85
C TYR A 32 13.45 -5.95 -1.99
N VAL A 33 12.15 -6.25 -1.98
CA VAL A 33 11.57 -7.43 -1.29
C VAL A 33 10.77 -8.27 -2.26
N VAL A 34 10.78 -9.60 -2.08
CA VAL A 34 9.86 -10.48 -2.80
C VAL A 34 8.56 -10.57 -1.99
N ASN A 35 7.49 -10.01 -2.55
CA ASN A 35 6.19 -9.94 -1.87
C ASN A 35 5.00 -10.14 -2.83
N ARG A 36 3.84 -10.33 -2.22
CA ARG A 36 2.53 -10.38 -2.90
C ARG A 36 1.52 -9.50 -2.21
N ASN A 37 0.76 -8.72 -3.00
CA ASN A 37 -0.43 -8.06 -2.51
C ASN A 37 -1.61 -9.03 -2.59
N ILE A 38 -2.37 -9.15 -1.50
CA ILE A 38 -3.63 -9.89 -1.45
C ILE A 38 -4.73 -8.91 -1.06
N ASN A 39 -5.40 -8.38 -2.07
CA ASN A 39 -6.62 -7.62 -1.86
C ASN A 39 -7.79 -8.59 -1.81
N PHE A 40 -8.30 -8.84 -0.61
CA PHE A 40 -9.31 -9.90 -0.45
C PHE A 40 -10.74 -9.42 -0.70
N THR A 41 -10.96 -8.10 -0.81
CA THR A 41 -12.21 -7.53 -1.30
C THR A 41 -11.98 -6.12 -1.83
N ASN A 42 -12.71 -5.74 -2.87
CA ASN A 42 -12.78 -4.35 -3.35
C ASN A 42 -14.04 -3.63 -2.87
N VAL A 43 -14.93 -4.28 -2.11
CA VAL A 43 -16.17 -3.67 -1.63
C VAL A 43 -15.88 -2.74 -0.48
N CYS A 44 -16.34 -1.50 -0.57
CA CYS A 44 -16.06 -0.48 0.45
C CYS A 44 -17.25 0.45 0.69
N ILE A 45 -17.57 0.68 1.97
CA ILE A 45 -18.57 1.68 2.37
C ILE A 45 -18.05 3.13 2.26
N LYS A 46 -16.75 3.35 2.04
CA LYS A 46 -16.17 4.68 1.86
C LYS A 46 -16.22 5.09 0.40
N ARG A 47 -16.33 6.40 0.16
CA ARG A 47 -16.40 7.01 -1.18
C ARG A 47 -15.26 7.99 -1.36
N CYS A 48 -14.03 7.45 -1.40
CA CYS A 48 -12.84 8.27 -1.61
C CYS A 48 -12.77 8.73 -3.07
N GLY A 49 -12.62 10.03 -3.29
CA GLY A 49 -12.58 10.61 -4.63
C GLY A 49 -11.37 10.17 -5.46
N PHE A 50 -10.28 9.72 -4.86
CA PHE A 50 -9.08 9.23 -5.56
C PHE A 50 -9.07 7.71 -5.79
N CYS A 51 -9.99 6.96 -5.16
CA CYS A 51 -9.92 5.50 -5.17
C CYS A 51 -10.66 4.91 -6.38
N ALA A 52 -9.91 4.41 -7.36
CA ALA A 52 -10.44 3.66 -8.50
C ALA A 52 -10.74 2.19 -8.18
N PHE A 53 -10.20 1.68 -7.08
CA PHE A 53 -10.30 0.26 -6.71
C PHE A 53 -11.62 -0.06 -6.01
N SER A 54 -12.11 0.82 -5.14
CA SER A 54 -13.31 0.55 -4.35
C SER A 54 -14.56 0.43 -5.23
N ARG A 55 -15.41 -0.55 -4.90
CA ARG A 55 -16.75 -0.71 -5.45
C ARG A 55 -17.78 -0.50 -4.35
N ASP A 56 -18.88 0.16 -4.70
CA ASP A 56 -20.05 0.21 -3.83
C ASP A 56 -20.60 -1.22 -3.70
N PHE A 57 -21.14 -1.57 -2.54
CA PHE A 57 -21.66 -2.92 -2.23
C PHE A 57 -22.84 -3.37 -3.11
N ARG A 58 -23.33 -2.48 -3.99
CA ARG A 58 -24.37 -2.76 -4.99
C ARG A 58 -23.83 -2.97 -6.40
N GLN A 59 -22.53 -2.81 -6.62
CA GLN A 59 -21.92 -2.98 -7.94
C GLN A 59 -21.58 -4.44 -8.19
N GLU A 60 -21.83 -4.91 -9.42
CA GLU A 60 -21.61 -6.30 -9.83
C GLU A 60 -20.13 -6.71 -9.83
N GLU A 61 -19.22 -5.74 -9.93
CA GLU A 61 -17.77 -5.96 -9.88
C GLU A 61 -17.21 -6.12 -8.46
N GLY A 62 -18.08 -6.13 -7.44
CA GLY A 62 -17.69 -6.38 -6.06
C GLY A 62 -17.32 -7.84 -5.84
N TYR A 63 -16.16 -8.11 -5.23
CA TYR A 63 -15.77 -9.47 -4.83
C TYR A 63 -15.37 -9.57 -3.36
N PHE A 64 -15.41 -10.77 -2.82
CA PHE A 64 -14.92 -11.11 -1.49
C PHE A 64 -14.31 -12.52 -1.52
N LEU A 65 -12.98 -12.61 -1.31
CA LEU A 65 -12.27 -13.87 -1.37
C LEU A 65 -12.51 -14.69 -0.09
N PRO A 66 -12.77 -16.00 -0.19
CA PRO A 66 -12.78 -16.89 0.95
C PRO A 66 -11.37 -17.04 1.55
N VAL A 67 -11.30 -17.41 2.82
CA VAL A 67 -10.04 -17.59 3.57
C VAL A 67 -9.11 -18.58 2.85
N ASP A 68 -9.64 -19.67 2.32
CA ASP A 68 -8.86 -20.70 1.61
C ASP A 68 -8.17 -20.15 0.35
N GLU A 69 -8.81 -19.23 -0.38
CA GLU A 69 -8.22 -18.60 -1.56
C GLU A 69 -7.12 -17.60 -1.16
N ILE A 70 -7.29 -16.90 -0.04
CA ILE A 70 -6.24 -16.03 0.53
C ILE A 70 -5.01 -16.87 0.92
N ILE A 71 -5.22 -18.00 1.60
CA ILE A 71 -4.16 -18.94 1.96
C ILE A 71 -3.49 -19.51 0.71
N ARG A 72 -4.27 -19.93 -0.30
CA ARG A 72 -3.74 -20.46 -1.56
C ARG A 72 -2.80 -19.45 -2.23
N ARG A 73 -3.21 -18.18 -2.32
CA ARG A 73 -2.39 -17.09 -2.89
C ARG A 73 -1.13 -16.81 -2.06
N ALA A 74 -1.21 -16.90 -0.73
CA ALA A 74 -0.05 -16.76 0.15
C ALA A 74 0.95 -17.92 -0.03
N LYS A 75 0.47 -19.17 -0.12
CA LYS A 75 1.29 -20.36 -0.40
C LYS A 75 1.94 -20.29 -1.78
N GLU A 76 1.18 -19.84 -2.78
CA GLU A 76 1.71 -19.60 -4.13
C GLU A 76 2.87 -18.59 -4.08
N ALA A 77 2.70 -17.44 -3.40
CA ALA A 77 3.77 -16.46 -3.24
C ALA A 77 5.01 -17.03 -2.51
N TRP A 78 4.79 -17.77 -1.42
CA TRP A 78 5.86 -18.43 -0.66
C TRP A 78 6.69 -19.38 -1.52
N ASN A 79 6.03 -20.18 -2.36
CA ASN A 79 6.70 -21.11 -3.28
C ASN A 79 7.55 -20.39 -4.34
N TYR A 80 7.26 -19.13 -4.63
CA TYR A 80 8.05 -18.25 -5.50
C TYR A 80 9.10 -17.42 -4.74
N GLY A 81 9.33 -17.70 -3.46
CA GLY A 81 10.38 -17.08 -2.65
C GLY A 81 9.93 -15.81 -1.90
N ALA A 82 8.63 -15.49 -1.90
CA ALA A 82 8.12 -14.34 -1.16
C ALA A 82 8.29 -14.52 0.35
N THR A 83 8.79 -13.48 1.00
CA THR A 83 8.91 -13.41 2.47
C THR A 83 7.82 -12.56 3.11
N GLU A 84 7.01 -11.90 2.28
CA GLU A 84 5.95 -10.98 2.71
C GLU A 84 4.67 -11.18 1.89
N VAL A 85 3.53 -11.15 2.59
CA VAL A 85 2.22 -10.86 1.99
C VAL A 85 1.68 -9.55 2.56
N CYS A 86 1.30 -8.63 1.67
CA CYS A 86 0.60 -7.42 2.02
C CYS A 86 -0.91 -7.66 1.90
N VAL A 87 -1.61 -7.71 3.04
CA VAL A 87 -3.04 -8.04 3.08
C VAL A 87 -3.84 -6.77 3.36
N GLN A 88 -4.68 -6.38 2.40
CA GLN A 88 -5.50 -5.18 2.47
C GLN A 88 -6.88 -5.43 1.85
N ALA A 89 -7.83 -4.56 2.12
CA ALA A 89 -9.18 -4.66 1.60
C ALA A 89 -9.92 -3.32 1.54
N GLY A 90 -11.05 -3.34 0.84
CA GLY A 90 -12.14 -2.42 1.13
C GLY A 90 -12.76 -2.67 2.51
N LEU A 91 -13.80 -1.92 2.84
CA LEU A 91 -14.55 -2.06 4.09
C LEU A 91 -15.99 -2.52 3.78
N PRO A 92 -16.24 -3.83 3.57
CA PRO A 92 -17.59 -4.31 3.27
C PRO A 92 -18.55 -4.03 4.43
N PRO A 93 -19.82 -3.70 4.14
CA PRO A 93 -20.82 -3.49 5.17
C PRO A 93 -21.03 -4.78 5.97
N GLN A 94 -21.24 -4.64 7.27
CA GLN A 94 -21.53 -5.76 8.18
C GLN A 94 -20.45 -6.85 8.30
N MET A 95 -19.23 -6.64 7.78
CA MET A 95 -18.10 -7.55 7.96
C MET A 95 -17.90 -7.93 9.43
N GLU A 96 -17.54 -9.20 9.68
CA GLU A 96 -17.19 -9.67 11.02
C GLU A 96 -16.01 -8.87 11.58
N GLY A 97 -16.11 -8.45 12.84
CA GLY A 97 -15.11 -7.57 13.43
C GLY A 97 -13.75 -8.22 13.63
N ASP A 98 -13.72 -9.53 13.88
CA ASP A 98 -12.51 -10.33 14.10
C ASP A 98 -11.96 -10.97 12.83
N LEU A 99 -12.53 -10.69 11.65
CA LEU A 99 -12.09 -11.28 10.38
C LEU A 99 -10.58 -11.09 10.15
N TYR A 100 -10.05 -9.87 10.37
CA TYR A 100 -8.64 -9.58 10.16
C TYR A 100 -7.73 -10.42 11.08
N ILE A 101 -8.17 -10.68 12.31
CA ILE A 101 -7.46 -11.55 13.27
C ILE A 101 -7.50 -12.99 12.77
N LYS A 102 -8.69 -13.52 12.44
CA LYS A 102 -8.88 -14.87 11.88
C LYS A 102 -8.05 -15.11 10.62
N LEU A 103 -7.98 -14.12 9.72
CA LEU A 103 -7.16 -14.19 8.50
C LEU A 103 -5.67 -14.28 8.84
N THR A 104 -5.21 -13.52 9.83
CA THR A 104 -3.82 -13.55 10.29
C THR A 104 -3.48 -14.92 10.87
N GLU A 105 -4.33 -15.44 11.76
CA GLU A 105 -4.17 -16.79 12.34
C GLU A 105 -4.15 -17.88 11.27
N ALA A 106 -5.06 -17.80 10.29
CA ALA A 106 -5.17 -18.78 9.23
C ALA A 106 -3.94 -18.80 8.31
N ILE A 107 -3.40 -17.63 7.94
CA ILE A 107 -2.15 -17.54 7.18
C ILE A 107 -0.98 -18.07 8.02
N LYS A 108 -0.89 -17.69 9.30
CA LYS A 108 0.20 -18.13 10.19
C LYS A 108 0.18 -19.63 10.50
N SER A 109 -1.00 -20.25 10.56
CA SER A 109 -1.14 -21.70 10.74
C SER A 109 -0.48 -22.49 9.60
N GLU A 110 -0.60 -21.98 8.38
CA GLU A 110 -0.10 -22.64 7.17
C GLU A 110 1.31 -22.18 6.78
N LEU A 111 1.66 -20.93 7.09
CA LEU A 111 2.93 -20.27 6.75
C LEU A 111 3.47 -19.49 7.96
N PRO A 112 3.99 -20.17 9.01
CA PRO A 112 4.43 -19.52 10.25
C PRO A 112 5.48 -18.41 10.04
N ASP A 113 6.38 -18.61 9.07
CA ASP A 113 7.50 -17.72 8.77
C ASP A 113 7.14 -16.59 7.81
N MET A 114 5.94 -16.58 7.21
CA MET A 114 5.51 -15.52 6.29
C MET A 114 5.28 -14.22 7.05
N HIS A 115 5.93 -13.12 6.63
CA HIS A 115 5.63 -11.80 7.20
C HIS A 115 4.28 -11.30 6.69
N ILE A 116 3.36 -11.01 7.61
CA ILE A 116 2.06 -10.42 7.26
C ILE A 116 2.17 -8.91 7.45
N HIS A 117 2.27 -8.18 6.33
CA HIS A 117 2.14 -6.74 6.29
C HIS A 117 0.66 -6.38 6.13
N GLY A 118 -0.06 -6.32 7.26
CA GLY A 118 -1.49 -6.52 7.29
C GLY A 118 -2.24 -5.37 7.93
N PHE A 119 -3.27 -4.94 7.20
CA PHE A 119 -4.34 -4.01 7.55
C PHE A 119 -3.91 -2.56 7.79
N SER A 120 -4.45 -1.68 6.96
CA SER A 120 -4.31 -0.24 7.08
C SER A 120 -4.90 0.29 8.40
N PRO A 121 -4.51 1.49 8.83
CA PRO A 121 -5.11 2.14 9.99
C PRO A 121 -6.64 2.28 9.93
N GLU A 122 -7.20 2.44 8.73
CA GLU A 122 -8.65 2.47 8.52
C GLU A 122 -9.28 1.10 8.81
N GLU A 123 -8.66 0.02 8.35
CA GLU A 123 -9.13 -1.35 8.58
C GLU A 123 -9.03 -1.73 10.05
N VAL A 124 -7.94 -1.37 10.74
CA VAL A 124 -7.79 -1.55 12.19
C VAL A 124 -8.89 -0.81 12.95
N LEU A 125 -9.14 0.46 12.61
CA LEU A 125 -10.22 1.24 13.25
C LEU A 125 -11.58 0.59 12.98
N TYR A 126 -11.87 0.22 11.74
CA TYR A 126 -13.11 -0.43 11.35
C TYR A 126 -13.31 -1.75 12.11
N GLY A 127 -12.29 -2.61 12.17
CA GLY A 127 -12.31 -3.88 12.90
C GLY A 127 -12.56 -3.68 14.40
N SER A 128 -11.91 -2.69 15.02
CA SER A 128 -12.13 -2.36 16.44
C SER A 128 -13.57 -1.93 16.73
N ILE A 129 -14.16 -1.07 15.87
CA ILE A 129 -15.55 -0.62 15.99
C ILE A 129 -16.51 -1.80 15.82
N ARG A 130 -16.30 -2.64 14.81
CA ARG A 130 -17.13 -3.82 14.53
C ARG A 130 -17.06 -4.84 15.67
N SER A 131 -15.90 -4.97 16.32
CA SER A 131 -15.66 -5.85 17.47
C SER A 131 -16.07 -5.24 18.81
N LYS A 132 -16.43 -3.95 18.84
CA LYS A 132 -16.72 -3.19 20.07
C LYS A 132 -15.56 -3.19 21.06
N THR A 133 -14.34 -3.15 20.56
CA THR A 133 -13.09 -3.08 21.36
C THR A 133 -12.40 -1.75 21.15
N SER A 134 -11.47 -1.40 22.04
CA SER A 134 -10.53 -0.30 21.79
C SER A 134 -9.56 -0.64 20.64
N ILE A 135 -8.95 0.39 20.04
CA ILE A 135 -7.86 0.23 19.06
C ILE A 135 -6.71 -0.60 19.65
N LYS A 136 -6.37 -0.35 20.92
CA LYS A 136 -5.30 -1.07 21.61
C LYS A 136 -5.59 -2.56 21.76
N GLU A 137 -6.80 -2.92 22.21
CA GLU A 137 -7.21 -4.33 22.33
C GLU A 137 -7.22 -5.02 20.95
N TYR A 138 -7.72 -4.33 19.93
CA TYR A 138 -7.75 -4.88 18.57
C TYR A 138 -6.35 -5.13 18.00
N LEU A 139 -5.45 -4.16 18.14
CA LEU A 139 -4.05 -4.31 17.74
C LEU A 139 -3.31 -5.37 18.55
N THR A 140 -3.66 -5.55 19.83
CA THR A 140 -3.11 -6.64 20.65
C THR A 140 -3.55 -7.99 20.08
N GLY A 141 -4.83 -8.16 19.75
CA GLY A 141 -5.33 -9.38 19.10
C GLY A 141 -4.65 -9.66 17.74
N LEU A 142 -4.44 -8.63 16.91
CA LEU A 142 -3.69 -8.78 15.65
C LEU A 142 -2.24 -9.19 15.89
N LYS A 143 -1.58 -8.62 16.91
CA LYS A 143 -0.21 -8.98 17.28
C LYS A 143 -0.13 -10.43 17.74
N ASP A 144 -1.05 -10.85 18.60
CA ASP A 144 -1.10 -12.21 19.14
C ASP A 144 -1.39 -13.24 18.05
N ALA A 145 -2.21 -12.87 17.05
CA ALA A 145 -2.44 -13.67 15.84
C ALA A 145 -1.22 -13.75 14.91
N GLY A 146 -0.24 -12.87 15.08
CA GLY A 146 1.04 -12.91 14.36
C GLY A 146 1.18 -11.89 13.23
N VAL A 147 0.45 -10.76 13.25
CA VAL A 147 0.71 -9.66 12.31
C VAL A 147 2.15 -9.16 12.46
N GLY A 148 2.85 -9.00 11.35
CA GLY A 148 4.26 -8.60 11.36
C GLY A 148 4.46 -7.08 11.35
N SER A 149 3.64 -6.36 10.60
CA SER A 149 3.65 -4.89 10.53
C SER A 149 2.35 -4.36 9.92
N LEU A 150 2.06 -3.07 10.07
CA LEU A 150 0.91 -2.41 9.42
C LEU A 150 1.35 -1.52 8.25
N PRO A 151 0.64 -1.51 7.11
CA PRO A 151 0.87 -0.54 6.05
C PRO A 151 0.47 0.88 6.48
N GLY A 152 1.34 1.86 6.24
CA GLY A 152 1.11 3.29 6.51
C GLY A 152 0.11 3.98 5.60
N THR A 153 -0.76 3.20 4.95
CA THR A 153 -1.81 3.68 4.03
C THR A 153 -2.91 4.41 4.80
N SER A 154 -3.92 4.93 4.09
CA SER A 154 -4.99 5.76 4.67
C SER A 154 -4.52 7.10 5.27
N ALA A 155 -3.26 7.47 5.01
CA ALA A 155 -2.69 8.77 5.32
C ALA A 155 -3.07 9.81 4.27
N GLU A 156 -2.92 9.48 2.98
CA GLU A 156 -3.01 10.39 1.83
C GLU A 156 -2.21 11.67 2.08
N ILE A 157 -2.90 12.75 2.47
CA ILE A 157 -2.31 13.90 3.12
C ILE A 157 -2.93 14.02 4.51
N LEU A 158 -2.10 14.08 5.56
CA LEU A 158 -2.52 14.21 6.96
C LEU A 158 -2.92 15.66 7.30
N ASP A 159 -3.82 16.22 6.49
CA ASP A 159 -4.48 17.52 6.67
C ASP A 159 -6.00 17.31 6.67
N GLN A 160 -6.67 17.58 7.80
CA GLN A 160 -8.08 17.23 7.94
C GLN A 160 -8.96 17.99 6.94
N GLY A 161 -8.69 19.28 6.72
CA GLY A 161 -9.49 20.10 5.79
C GLY A 161 -9.41 19.63 4.34
N LEU A 162 -8.27 19.10 3.91
CA LEU A 162 -8.14 18.45 2.61
C LEU A 162 -8.82 17.08 2.58
N ARG A 163 -8.64 16.26 3.62
CA ARG A 163 -9.25 14.92 3.71
C ARG A 163 -10.78 14.96 3.69
N ASP A 164 -11.38 15.97 4.32
CA ASP A 164 -12.83 16.17 4.30
C ASP A 164 -13.37 16.42 2.89
N LYS A 165 -12.52 16.93 1.97
CA LYS A 165 -12.86 17.15 0.56
C LYS A 165 -12.63 15.90 -0.30
N ILE A 166 -11.47 15.26 -0.17
CA ILE A 166 -11.06 14.17 -1.08
C ILE A 166 -11.51 12.77 -0.62
N SER A 167 -11.81 12.60 0.67
CA SER A 167 -12.19 11.31 1.27
C SER A 167 -13.13 11.51 2.46
N PRO A 168 -14.33 12.08 2.25
CA PRO A 168 -15.27 12.33 3.33
C PRO A 168 -15.66 11.03 4.05
N GLY A 169 -15.68 11.09 5.38
CA GLY A 169 -16.05 9.96 6.25
C GLY A 169 -14.98 8.88 6.40
N ARG A 170 -13.78 9.05 5.83
CA ARG A 170 -12.61 8.22 6.15
C ARG A 170 -12.09 8.54 7.57
N ILE A 171 -11.23 7.69 8.13
CA ILE A 171 -10.52 7.91 9.40
C ILE A 171 -10.00 9.35 9.49
N THR A 172 -10.16 10.00 10.65
CA THR A 172 -9.62 11.35 10.84
C THR A 172 -8.10 11.32 10.98
N VAL A 173 -7.45 12.48 10.83
CA VAL A 173 -6.00 12.58 11.10
C VAL A 173 -5.68 12.15 12.53
N SER A 174 -6.48 12.57 13.51
CA SER A 174 -6.27 12.19 14.92
C SER A 174 -6.38 10.69 15.16
N GLN A 175 -7.38 10.04 14.56
CA GLN A 175 -7.56 8.59 14.66
C GLN A 175 -6.44 7.83 13.95
N TRP A 176 -5.98 8.31 12.79
CA TRP A 176 -4.84 7.71 12.10
C TRP A 176 -3.58 7.77 12.98
N VAL A 177 -3.32 8.93 13.60
CA VAL A 177 -2.20 9.10 14.54
C VAL A 177 -2.35 8.19 15.75
N GLU A 178 -3.56 8.07 16.31
CA GLU A 178 -3.86 7.17 17.45
C GLU A 178 -3.55 5.71 17.11
N VAL A 179 -4.01 5.21 15.95
CA VAL A 179 -3.72 3.84 15.51
C VAL A 179 -2.23 3.59 15.37
N ILE A 180 -1.51 4.48 14.66
CA ILE A 180 -0.08 4.31 14.40
C ILE A 180 0.74 4.38 15.69
N THR A 181 0.49 5.38 16.54
CA THR A 181 1.22 5.52 17.80
C THR A 181 0.92 4.37 18.77
N THR A 182 -0.31 3.86 18.79
CA THR A 182 -0.69 2.68 19.58
C THR A 182 0.00 1.42 19.05
N ALA A 183 0.06 1.23 17.72
CA ALA A 183 0.78 0.11 17.11
C ALA A 183 2.27 0.12 17.50
N HIS A 184 2.92 1.29 17.42
CA HIS A 184 4.32 1.43 17.82
C HIS A 184 4.54 1.15 19.31
N GLN A 185 3.65 1.61 20.19
CA GLN A 185 3.71 1.31 21.63
C GLN A 185 3.56 -0.20 21.93
N LEU A 186 2.80 -0.92 21.11
CA LEU A 186 2.68 -2.37 21.17
C LEU A 186 3.84 -3.10 20.49
N GLY A 187 4.81 -2.39 19.92
CA GLY A 187 5.96 -2.96 19.20
C GLY A 187 5.60 -3.53 17.82
N ILE A 188 4.47 -3.10 17.24
CA ILE A 188 4.12 -3.40 15.85
C ILE A 188 4.72 -2.28 14.97
N PRO A 189 5.72 -2.58 14.13
CA PRO A 189 6.26 -1.57 13.21
C PRO A 189 5.24 -1.23 12.13
N THR A 190 5.33 -0.01 11.59
CA THR A 190 4.49 0.43 10.48
C THR A 190 5.30 1.06 9.37
N THR A 191 4.76 1.08 8.16
CA THR A 191 5.31 1.92 7.08
C THR A 191 4.63 3.30 7.14
N SER A 192 5.07 4.26 6.34
CA SER A 192 4.42 5.56 6.22
C SER A 192 4.31 5.96 4.76
N THR A 193 3.20 6.59 4.37
CA THR A 193 2.92 6.89 2.95
C THR A 193 2.40 8.30 2.77
N VAL A 194 2.64 8.88 1.59
CA VAL A 194 1.98 10.12 1.17
C VAL A 194 1.50 9.98 -0.27
N MET A 195 0.25 10.32 -0.55
CA MET A 195 -0.21 10.51 -1.92
C MET A 195 -0.02 11.98 -2.29
N PHE A 196 0.64 12.27 -3.41
CA PHE A 196 0.96 13.65 -3.81
C PHE A 196 0.74 13.89 -5.31
N GLY A 197 0.72 15.16 -5.70
CA GLY A 197 0.47 15.62 -7.06
C GLY A 197 -1.02 15.65 -7.43
N HIS A 198 -1.93 15.69 -6.46
CA HIS A 198 -3.36 15.79 -6.69
C HIS A 198 -3.89 17.22 -6.51
N SER A 199 -4.30 17.59 -5.30
CA SER A 199 -4.96 18.86 -4.96
C SER A 199 -4.34 19.51 -3.72
N GLU A 200 -3.32 18.88 -3.16
CA GLU A 200 -2.60 19.36 -1.99
C GLU A 200 -1.67 20.52 -2.34
N THR A 201 -1.45 21.39 -1.36
CA THR A 201 -0.41 22.40 -1.43
C THR A 201 0.93 21.83 -0.97
N TYR A 202 2.03 22.40 -1.44
CA TYR A 202 3.36 22.08 -0.90
C TYR A 202 3.50 22.29 0.61
N LYS A 203 2.66 23.17 1.21
CA LYS A 203 2.64 23.37 2.65
C LYS A 203 2.06 22.14 3.35
N GLN A 204 0.90 21.67 2.91
CA GLN A 204 0.28 20.45 3.44
C GLN A 204 1.18 19.23 3.25
N LEU A 205 1.86 19.11 2.11
CA LEU A 205 2.84 18.04 1.88
C LEU A 205 4.02 18.11 2.87
N ALA A 206 4.58 19.29 3.11
CA ALA A 206 5.66 19.45 4.07
C ALA A 206 5.20 19.20 5.52
N GLU A 207 3.99 19.66 5.89
CA GLU A 207 3.39 19.43 7.20
C GLU A 207 3.11 17.94 7.45
N HIS A 208 2.67 17.21 6.43
CA HIS A 208 2.54 15.75 6.48
C HIS A 208 3.90 15.10 6.86
N ILE A 209 4.97 15.41 6.12
CA ILE A 209 6.29 14.79 6.36
C ILE A 209 6.81 15.17 7.76
N VAL A 210 6.59 16.41 8.21
CA VAL A 210 6.96 16.85 9.55
C VAL A 210 6.17 16.10 10.63
N LEU A 211 4.87 15.87 10.42
CA LEU A 211 4.05 15.08 11.35
C LEU A 211 4.60 13.64 11.48
N LEU A 212 4.90 12.98 10.36
CA LEU A 212 5.51 11.64 10.39
C LEU A 212 6.84 11.64 11.13
N ARG A 213 7.69 12.63 10.89
CA ARG A 213 8.96 12.78 11.63
C ARG A 213 8.72 12.93 13.13
N ASN A 214 7.75 13.75 13.55
CA ASN A 214 7.46 13.97 14.96
C ASN A 214 6.92 12.71 15.64
N ILE A 215 6.14 11.89 14.93
CA ILE A 215 5.72 10.58 15.43
C ILE A 215 6.94 9.66 15.55
N GLN A 216 7.81 9.65 14.53
CA GLN A 216 9.03 8.83 14.54
C GLN A 216 9.97 9.20 15.67
N THR A 217 10.15 10.49 15.95
CA THR A 217 11.03 10.95 17.03
C THR A 217 10.56 10.47 18.40
N GLN A 218 9.25 10.28 18.57
CA GLN A 218 8.63 9.83 19.82
C GLN A 218 8.56 8.30 19.93
N THR A 219 8.34 7.61 18.82
CA THR A 219 7.93 6.19 18.83
C THR A 219 8.91 5.25 18.15
N GLY A 220 9.71 5.73 17.20
CA GLY A 220 10.70 4.94 16.46
C GLY A 220 10.14 3.78 15.62
N GLY A 221 8.82 3.70 15.43
CA GLY A 221 8.16 2.53 14.85
C GLY A 221 8.01 2.52 13.33
N PHE A 222 8.29 3.63 12.63
CA PHE A 222 8.26 3.64 11.17
C PHE A 222 9.50 2.97 10.58
N THR A 223 9.30 2.02 9.66
CA THR A 223 10.38 1.34 8.93
C THR A 223 10.77 2.05 7.64
N GLU A 224 9.81 2.70 6.98
CA GLU A 224 10.00 3.39 5.70
C GLU A 224 9.01 4.53 5.47
N PHE A 225 9.33 5.38 4.48
CA PHE A 225 8.44 6.37 3.91
C PHE A 225 8.30 6.16 2.40
N VAL A 226 7.05 6.13 1.92
CA VAL A 226 6.69 5.83 0.53
C VAL A 226 5.89 6.99 -0.07
N PRO A 227 6.52 7.86 -0.89
CA PRO A 227 5.80 8.77 -1.75
C PRO A 227 5.08 8.01 -2.88
N LEU A 228 3.81 8.36 -3.10
CA LEU A 228 2.95 7.74 -4.10
C LEU A 228 2.39 8.84 -5.01
N SER A 229 2.81 8.85 -6.28
CA SER A 229 2.20 9.75 -7.26
C SER A 229 0.71 9.46 -7.44
N PHE A 230 -0.08 10.53 -7.46
CA PHE A 230 -1.50 10.43 -7.81
C PHE A 230 -1.66 10.01 -9.27
N VAL A 231 -2.40 8.91 -9.49
CA VAL A 231 -2.78 8.43 -10.82
C VAL A 231 -4.23 8.82 -11.06
N ASN A 232 -4.46 9.65 -12.07
CA ASN A 232 -5.74 10.32 -12.28
C ASN A 232 -6.70 9.55 -13.19
N SER A 233 -6.20 8.60 -14.00
CA SER A 233 -6.93 7.99 -15.12
C SER A 233 -8.31 7.43 -14.75
N GLU A 234 -8.43 6.79 -13.59
CA GLU A 234 -9.67 6.18 -13.12
C GLU A 234 -10.19 6.82 -11.82
N ALA A 235 -9.61 7.96 -11.40
CA ALA A 235 -9.95 8.60 -10.13
C ALA A 235 -11.25 9.44 -10.24
N PRO A 236 -12.31 9.13 -9.46
CA PRO A 236 -13.58 9.85 -9.52
C PRO A 236 -13.47 11.38 -9.39
N MET A 237 -12.61 11.88 -8.51
CA MET A 237 -12.42 13.31 -8.26
C MET A 237 -11.83 14.04 -9.46
N PHE A 238 -11.07 13.34 -10.31
CA PHE A 238 -10.53 13.90 -11.55
C PHE A 238 -11.55 13.75 -12.69
N LEU A 239 -12.11 12.55 -12.88
CA LEU A 239 -13.03 12.26 -13.98
C LEU A 239 -14.37 13.00 -13.89
N GLN A 240 -14.91 13.12 -12.67
CA GLN A 240 -16.24 13.70 -12.43
C GLN A 240 -16.14 15.15 -11.91
N GLY A 241 -14.93 15.69 -11.72
CA GLY A 241 -14.72 17.06 -11.22
C GLY A 241 -15.31 17.29 -9.82
N LEU A 242 -15.25 16.28 -8.93
CA LEU A 242 -15.88 16.35 -7.60
C LEU A 242 -15.15 17.28 -6.63
N VAL A 243 -13.89 17.60 -6.93
CA VAL A 243 -13.03 18.44 -6.07
C VAL A 243 -12.36 19.48 -6.94
N ASP A 244 -12.33 20.72 -6.45
CA ASP A 244 -11.69 21.83 -7.15
C ASP A 244 -10.17 21.63 -7.22
N ASN A 245 -9.57 22.08 -8.34
CA ASN A 245 -8.12 22.13 -8.54
C ASN A 245 -7.40 20.76 -8.44
N VAL A 246 -8.09 19.66 -8.76
CA VAL A 246 -7.43 18.36 -8.89
C VAL A 246 -6.55 18.35 -10.15
N ARG A 247 -5.27 18.06 -9.95
CA ARG A 247 -4.28 17.91 -11.01
C ARG A 247 -4.31 16.50 -11.59
N SER A 248 -3.76 16.32 -12.78
CA SER A 248 -3.59 15.01 -13.41
C SER A 248 -2.45 14.16 -12.83
N GLY A 249 -1.82 14.60 -11.75
CA GLY A 249 -0.61 13.98 -11.19
C GLY A 249 0.58 14.94 -11.08
N PRO A 250 1.67 14.51 -10.43
CA PRO A 250 2.92 15.26 -10.36
C PRO A 250 3.69 15.20 -11.69
N SER A 251 4.45 16.26 -12.00
CA SER A 251 5.47 16.20 -13.03
C SER A 251 6.67 15.35 -12.58
N GLY A 252 7.48 14.85 -13.51
CA GLY A 252 8.70 14.09 -13.16
C GLY A 252 9.68 14.86 -12.26
N MET A 253 9.77 16.20 -12.43
CA MET A 253 10.57 17.03 -11.51
C MET A 253 9.97 17.07 -10.10
N GLU A 254 8.64 17.09 -9.97
CA GLU A 254 8.00 17.01 -8.66
C GLU A 254 8.22 15.66 -7.99
N VAL A 255 8.13 14.55 -8.74
CA VAL A 255 8.43 13.21 -8.22
C VAL A 255 9.83 13.18 -7.60
N ILE A 256 10.85 13.62 -8.34
CA ILE A 256 12.23 13.66 -7.83
C ILE A 256 12.35 14.59 -6.62
N LYS A 257 11.76 15.79 -6.67
CA LYS A 257 11.81 16.74 -5.54
C LYS A 257 11.17 16.16 -4.29
N VAL A 258 10.02 15.50 -4.39
CA VAL A 258 9.33 14.95 -3.23
C VAL A 258 10.18 13.86 -2.58
N HIS A 259 10.75 12.94 -3.34
CA HIS A 259 11.64 11.92 -2.78
C HIS A 259 12.91 12.53 -2.16
N ALA A 260 13.59 13.44 -2.88
CA ALA A 260 14.81 14.10 -2.41
C ALA A 260 14.59 14.92 -1.13
N ILE A 261 13.51 15.71 -1.10
CA ILE A 261 13.17 16.53 0.07
C ILE A 261 12.72 15.66 1.24
N SER A 262 12.06 14.53 0.98
CA SER A 262 11.69 13.58 2.02
C SER A 262 12.93 12.98 2.67
N ARG A 263 13.94 12.57 1.88
CA ARG A 263 15.25 12.17 2.41
C ARG A 263 15.88 13.26 3.28
N ILE A 264 15.87 14.51 2.83
CA ILE A 264 16.43 15.63 3.60
C ILE A 264 15.66 15.85 4.92
N LEU A 265 14.33 15.85 4.88
CA LEU A 265 13.50 16.14 6.06
C LEU A 265 13.49 15.01 7.08
N LEU A 266 13.54 13.76 6.61
CA LEU A 266 13.49 12.53 7.41
C LEU A 266 14.87 11.96 7.76
N ASN A 267 15.95 12.62 7.33
CA ASN A 267 17.31 12.22 7.64
C ASN A 267 17.50 12.00 9.15
N ASN A 268 18.16 10.90 9.53
CA ASN A 268 18.32 10.40 10.90
C ASN A 268 17.06 9.85 11.59
N TRP A 269 15.88 9.89 10.97
CA TRP A 269 14.62 9.45 11.58
C TRP A 269 14.01 8.25 10.87
N ILE A 270 13.81 8.34 9.55
CA ILE A 270 13.30 7.24 8.73
C ILE A 270 14.38 6.94 7.68
N PRO A 271 15.15 5.85 7.82
CA PRO A 271 16.29 5.59 6.97
C PRO A 271 15.87 5.17 5.56
N ASN A 272 14.70 4.56 5.40
CA ASN A 272 14.27 3.99 4.13
C ASN A 272 13.26 4.88 3.43
N ILE A 273 13.62 5.33 2.23
CA ILE A 273 12.70 6.02 1.31
C ILE A 273 12.52 5.10 0.11
N GLN A 274 11.28 4.68 -0.13
CA GLN A 274 10.92 3.74 -1.19
C GLN A 274 10.45 4.47 -2.44
N ALA A 275 10.84 3.99 -3.63
CA ALA A 275 10.23 4.36 -4.90
C ALA A 275 9.19 3.29 -5.30
N SER A 276 7.94 3.70 -5.48
CA SER A 276 6.88 2.80 -5.94
C SER A 276 6.93 2.64 -7.46
N TRP A 277 7.62 1.60 -7.95
CA TRP A 277 7.79 1.37 -9.40
C TRP A 277 6.46 1.19 -10.14
N VAL A 278 5.40 0.74 -9.48
CA VAL A 278 4.06 0.64 -10.07
C VAL A 278 3.45 2.01 -10.37
N LYS A 279 3.86 3.07 -9.66
CA LYS A 279 3.42 4.45 -9.92
C LYS A 279 4.37 5.18 -10.84
N GLU A 280 5.67 5.03 -10.63
CA GLU A 280 6.70 5.84 -11.31
C GLU A 280 7.27 5.19 -12.58
N GLY A 281 7.16 3.86 -12.69
CA GLY A 281 7.82 3.06 -13.71
C GLY A 281 9.31 2.82 -13.43
N SER A 282 9.90 1.87 -14.16
CA SER A 282 11.29 1.44 -13.96
C SER A 282 12.31 2.56 -14.16
N ARG A 283 12.17 3.34 -15.23
CA ARG A 283 13.10 4.43 -15.57
C ARG A 283 13.15 5.53 -14.50
N MET A 284 12.00 5.97 -14.01
CA MET A 284 11.95 6.98 -12.95
C MET A 284 12.45 6.39 -11.63
N SER A 285 12.05 5.16 -11.28
CA SER A 285 12.50 4.48 -10.07
C SER A 285 14.02 4.32 -10.02
N GLN A 286 14.65 3.99 -11.15
CA GLN A 286 16.10 3.96 -11.29
C GLN A 286 16.75 5.33 -11.07
N LEU A 287 16.18 6.40 -11.64
CA LEU A 287 16.68 7.77 -11.43
C LEU A 287 16.53 8.22 -9.96
N LEU A 288 15.49 7.77 -9.27
CA LEU A 288 15.26 8.11 -7.87
C LEU A 288 16.34 7.56 -6.93
N LEU A 289 17.04 6.48 -7.29
CA LEU A 289 18.19 5.93 -6.55
C LEU A 289 19.39 6.90 -6.47
N THR A 290 19.43 7.92 -7.34
CA THR A 290 20.42 9.01 -7.30
C THR A 290 19.85 10.29 -6.70
N SER A 291 18.67 10.20 -6.05
CA SER A 291 17.91 11.34 -5.53
C SER A 291 17.35 11.06 -4.13
N GLY A 292 18.02 10.20 -3.35
CA GLY A 292 17.71 9.95 -1.94
C GLY A 292 16.91 8.67 -1.65
N VAL A 293 16.44 7.95 -2.67
CA VAL A 293 15.80 6.63 -2.53
C VAL A 293 16.85 5.55 -2.29
N ASN A 294 16.51 4.57 -1.46
CA ASN A 294 17.34 3.39 -1.20
C ASN A 294 16.57 2.08 -1.25
N ASP A 295 15.29 2.10 -1.64
CA ASP A 295 14.44 0.93 -1.71
C ASP A 295 13.52 1.02 -2.92
N LEU A 296 13.45 -0.03 -3.72
CA LEU A 296 12.57 -0.11 -4.90
C LEU A 296 11.26 -0.85 -4.60
N GLY A 297 11.07 -1.27 -3.35
CA GLY A 297 9.86 -1.92 -2.86
C GLY A 297 9.74 -3.37 -3.28
N GLY A 298 8.50 -3.81 -3.49
CA GLY A 298 8.15 -5.21 -3.66
C GLY A 298 8.11 -5.69 -5.11
N THR A 299 8.29 -6.98 -5.34
CA THR A 299 7.96 -7.63 -6.63
C THR A 299 6.47 -7.55 -6.96
N LEU A 300 5.61 -7.41 -5.93
CA LEU A 300 4.16 -7.23 -6.02
C LEU A 300 3.47 -8.26 -6.91
N ILE A 301 3.70 -9.56 -6.68
CA ILE A 301 3.08 -10.65 -7.44
C ILE A 301 1.57 -10.40 -7.50
N ASN A 302 1.00 -10.14 -8.68
CA ASN A 302 -0.42 -9.79 -8.88
C ASN A 302 -0.82 -8.44 -8.23
N GLU A 303 -0.18 -7.35 -8.64
CA GLU A 303 -0.62 -5.99 -8.26
C GLU A 303 -1.95 -5.61 -8.94
N SER A 304 -3.01 -5.48 -8.13
CA SER A 304 -4.36 -5.17 -8.61
C SER A 304 -4.79 -3.70 -8.44
N ILE A 305 -4.28 -2.98 -7.43
CA ILE A 305 -4.77 -1.63 -7.07
C ILE A 305 -4.30 -0.58 -8.09
N SER A 306 -3.00 -0.50 -8.34
CA SER A 306 -2.41 0.44 -9.29
C SER A 306 -2.84 0.11 -10.71
N THR A 307 -2.93 -1.17 -11.07
CA THR A 307 -3.52 -1.58 -12.35
C THR A 307 -4.96 -1.06 -12.47
N SER A 308 -5.79 -1.21 -11.44
CA SER A 308 -7.18 -0.70 -11.44
C SER A 308 -7.27 0.83 -11.51
N ALA A 309 -6.24 1.54 -11.01
CA ALA A 309 -6.13 2.99 -11.11
C ALA A 309 -5.60 3.48 -12.47
N GLY A 310 -5.21 2.57 -13.37
CA GLY A 310 -4.72 2.88 -14.72
C GLY A 310 -3.19 2.88 -14.88
N ALA A 311 -2.43 2.42 -13.88
CA ALA A 311 -0.98 2.31 -14.01
C ALA A 311 -0.60 1.28 -15.09
N GLN A 312 0.36 1.65 -15.96
CA GLN A 312 0.78 0.82 -17.11
C GLN A 312 2.06 0.02 -16.85
N HIS A 313 2.62 0.08 -15.64
CA HIS A 313 3.98 -0.41 -15.36
C HIS A 313 4.05 -1.90 -15.03
N GLY A 314 2.94 -2.63 -15.00
CA GLY A 314 2.88 -4.09 -14.85
C GLY A 314 2.38 -4.57 -13.48
N GLN A 315 2.27 -5.89 -13.34
CA GLN A 315 1.76 -6.60 -12.15
C GLN A 315 2.81 -7.50 -11.47
N LEU A 316 4.05 -7.44 -11.95
CA LEU A 316 5.20 -8.15 -11.41
C LEU A 316 6.46 -7.44 -11.89
N MET A 317 7.37 -7.15 -10.96
CA MET A 317 8.75 -6.81 -11.29
C MET A 317 9.64 -7.94 -10.78
N ARG A 318 10.48 -8.51 -11.67
CA ARG A 318 11.28 -9.67 -11.32
C ARG A 318 12.52 -9.26 -10.51
N PRO A 319 13.01 -10.13 -9.60
CA PRO A 319 14.25 -9.90 -8.86
C PRO A 319 15.44 -9.49 -9.74
N ALA A 320 15.64 -10.15 -10.89
CA ALA A 320 16.72 -9.79 -11.82
C ALA A 320 16.60 -8.36 -12.36
N GLU A 321 15.38 -7.88 -12.61
CA GLU A 321 15.13 -6.51 -13.08
C GLU A 321 15.47 -5.48 -12.00
N PHE A 322 15.12 -5.73 -10.74
CA PHE A 322 15.56 -4.88 -9.62
C PHE A 322 17.07 -4.83 -9.53
N ARG A 323 17.74 -6.00 -9.56
CA ARG A 323 19.20 -6.08 -9.46
C ARG A 323 19.88 -5.30 -10.58
N GLU A 324 19.38 -5.40 -11.81
CA GLU A 324 19.93 -4.68 -12.95
C GLU A 324 19.72 -3.17 -12.83
N MET A 325 18.50 -2.72 -12.48
CA MET A 325 18.22 -1.29 -12.30
C MET A 325 19.15 -0.68 -11.23
N ILE A 326 19.32 -1.37 -10.11
CA ILE A 326 20.16 -0.92 -8.99
C ILE A 326 21.63 -0.84 -9.42
N ARG A 327 22.15 -1.85 -10.13
CA ARG A 327 23.54 -1.85 -10.61
C ARG A 327 23.81 -0.74 -11.62
N GLN A 328 22.93 -0.57 -12.58
CA GLN A 328 23.04 0.48 -13.58
C GLN A 328 22.96 1.89 -12.96
N ALA A 329 22.31 2.04 -11.80
CA ALA A 329 22.33 3.27 -11.00
C ALA A 329 23.61 3.44 -10.15
N GLY A 330 24.57 2.53 -10.26
CA GLY A 330 25.84 2.56 -9.51
C GLY A 330 25.73 2.13 -8.05
N ARG A 331 24.74 1.29 -7.72
CA ARG A 331 24.45 0.83 -6.35
C ARG A 331 24.61 -0.68 -6.21
N VAL A 332 24.65 -1.17 -4.97
CA VAL A 332 24.74 -2.60 -4.65
C VAL A 332 23.33 -3.14 -4.38
N PRO A 333 22.80 -4.06 -5.20
CA PRO A 333 21.49 -4.64 -4.95
C PRO A 333 21.50 -5.59 -3.74
N ALA A 334 20.42 -5.54 -2.98
CA ALA A 334 20.15 -6.50 -1.92
C ALA A 334 18.67 -6.84 -1.84
N GLU A 335 18.37 -8.12 -1.57
CA GLU A 335 17.04 -8.53 -1.14
C GLU A 335 16.93 -8.33 0.38
N ARG A 336 15.80 -7.78 0.83
CA ARG A 336 15.51 -7.53 2.25
C ARG A 336 14.28 -8.30 2.72
N TYR A 337 14.17 -8.50 4.03
CA TYR A 337 12.90 -8.78 4.70
C TYR A 337 12.09 -7.48 4.90
N THR A 338 10.83 -7.60 5.33
CA THR A 338 9.95 -6.44 5.60
C THR A 338 10.48 -5.51 6.69
N ASP A 339 11.23 -6.06 7.66
CA ASP A 339 11.87 -5.28 8.72
C ASP A 339 13.21 -4.64 8.31
N TYR A 340 13.53 -4.65 7.01
CA TYR A 340 14.77 -4.14 6.41
C TYR A 340 16.06 -4.87 6.80
N LYS A 341 15.99 -6.03 7.48
CA LYS A 341 17.15 -6.91 7.55
C LYS A 341 17.49 -7.42 6.15
N LEU A 342 18.77 -7.40 5.82
CA LEU A 342 19.25 -7.91 4.53
C LEU A 342 19.13 -9.44 4.52
N LYS A 343 18.43 -9.98 3.53
CA LYS A 343 18.35 -11.41 3.25
C LYS A 343 19.56 -11.83 2.42
N GLN A 344 19.87 -11.08 1.37
CA GLN A 344 21.00 -11.38 0.49
C GLN A 344 21.54 -10.11 -0.17
N VAL A 345 22.86 -9.96 -0.22
CA VAL A 345 23.54 -8.88 -0.95
C VAL A 345 24.16 -9.45 -2.23
N PHE A 346 24.01 -8.75 -3.35
CA PHE A 346 24.43 -9.21 -4.68
C PHE A 346 25.60 -8.35 -5.21
N ASP A 347 26.74 -8.42 -4.52
CA ASP A 347 27.97 -7.65 -4.78
C ASP A 347 28.72 -8.06 -6.05
N LYS A 348 28.55 -9.31 -6.50
CA LYS A 348 29.19 -9.88 -7.70
C LYS A 348 28.21 -10.00 -8.87
N ALA A 349 28.75 -10.06 -10.09
CA ALA A 349 27.97 -10.16 -11.33
C ALA A 349 27.14 -11.46 -11.40
N ASP A 350 27.64 -12.56 -10.83
CA ASP A 350 26.92 -13.83 -10.77
C ASP A 350 25.82 -13.77 -9.71
N CYS A 351 24.58 -13.63 -10.17
CA CYS A 351 23.40 -13.74 -9.31
C CYS A 351 22.75 -15.11 -9.46
N PRO A 352 22.26 -15.69 -8.35
CA PRO A 352 21.32 -16.80 -8.45
C PRO A 352 20.07 -16.34 -9.23
N VAL A 353 19.48 -17.27 -9.96
CA VAL A 353 18.21 -17.07 -10.65
C VAL A 353 17.09 -17.36 -9.67
N ASP A 354 16.20 -16.41 -9.45
CA ASP A 354 15.04 -16.59 -8.59
C ASP A 354 13.93 -17.34 -9.33
N ALA A 355 13.05 -18.02 -8.60
CA ALA A 355 11.89 -18.70 -9.20
C ALA A 355 11.00 -17.74 -10.02
N LEU A 356 10.89 -16.48 -9.59
CA LEU A 356 10.16 -15.43 -10.31
C LEU A 356 10.87 -14.98 -11.60
N ASP A 357 12.20 -15.11 -11.69
CA ASP A 357 12.93 -14.78 -12.92
C ASP A 357 12.61 -15.78 -14.04
N LEU A 358 12.16 -16.99 -13.68
CA LEU A 358 11.77 -18.05 -14.62
C LEU A 358 10.30 -17.96 -15.07
N VAL A 359 9.52 -17.06 -14.49
CA VAL A 359 8.14 -16.83 -14.90
C VAL A 359 8.14 -16.09 -16.24
N GLY A 360 7.55 -16.74 -17.26
CA GLY A 360 7.36 -16.17 -18.60
C GLY A 360 6.43 -14.96 -18.60
N ASP A 361 6.10 -14.46 -19.80
CA ASP A 361 5.27 -13.25 -19.94
C ASP A 361 3.78 -13.48 -19.63
N ASN A 362 3.38 -14.74 -19.39
CA ASN A 362 2.01 -15.12 -19.05
C ASN A 362 1.69 -14.98 -17.54
N VAL A 363 2.18 -13.90 -16.92
CA VAL A 363 1.99 -13.60 -15.48
C VAL A 363 0.52 -13.64 -15.07
N GLU A 364 -0.39 -13.11 -15.89
CA GLU A 364 -1.84 -13.10 -15.62
C GLU A 364 -2.50 -14.50 -15.70
N GLU A 365 -1.89 -15.45 -16.40
CA GLU A 365 -2.39 -16.83 -16.47
C GLU A 365 -1.97 -17.61 -15.22
N ILE A 366 -0.76 -17.34 -14.73
CA ILE A 366 -0.17 -18.03 -13.58
C ILE A 366 -0.76 -17.50 -12.28
N PHE A 367 -0.77 -16.17 -12.11
CA PHE A 367 -1.15 -15.55 -10.84
C PHE A 367 -2.57 -14.98 -10.83
N GLY A 368 -3.26 -15.00 -11.98
CA GLY A 368 -4.54 -14.33 -12.19
C GLY A 368 -4.40 -12.83 -12.47
N SER A 369 -5.51 -12.17 -12.78
CA SER A 369 -5.56 -10.71 -12.94
C SER A 369 -6.84 -10.12 -12.36
N TYR A 370 -6.76 -8.85 -11.93
CA TYR A 370 -7.91 -8.13 -11.37
C TYR A 370 -9.14 -8.15 -12.30
N LYS A 371 -8.92 -7.97 -13.62
CA LYS A 371 -10.01 -7.97 -14.62
C LYS A 371 -10.75 -9.30 -14.68
N LYS A 372 -10.03 -10.43 -14.60
CA LYS A 372 -10.66 -11.75 -14.53
C LYS A 372 -11.39 -11.93 -13.21
N LEU A 373 -10.78 -11.50 -12.10
CA LEU A 373 -11.34 -11.65 -10.77
C LEU A 373 -12.71 -10.97 -10.60
N VAL A 374 -12.86 -9.73 -11.07
CA VAL A 374 -14.14 -9.01 -10.96
C VAL A 374 -15.24 -9.55 -11.87
N GLN A 375 -14.90 -10.43 -12.81
CA GLN A 375 -15.85 -11.12 -13.71
C GLN A 375 -16.21 -12.53 -13.22
N MET A 376 -15.54 -13.04 -12.19
CA MET A 376 -15.81 -14.37 -11.65
C MET A 376 -17.03 -14.33 -10.73
N ASP A 377 -18.06 -15.11 -11.07
CA ASP A 377 -19.23 -15.27 -10.21
C ASP A 377 -18.91 -15.98 -8.89
N GLU A 378 -17.86 -16.81 -8.88
CA GLU A 378 -17.40 -17.58 -7.71
C GLU A 378 -17.11 -16.70 -6.48
N TYR A 379 -16.53 -15.52 -6.69
CA TYR A 379 -16.13 -14.60 -5.62
C TYR A 379 -17.01 -13.37 -5.51
N ARG A 380 -18.11 -13.32 -6.26
CA ARG A 380 -19.00 -12.15 -6.30
C ARG A 380 -19.52 -11.85 -4.90
N PHE A 381 -19.40 -10.59 -4.48
CA PHE A 381 -19.88 -10.17 -3.18
C PHE A 381 -21.41 -10.23 -3.14
N GLU A 382 -21.95 -11.02 -2.23
CA GLU A 382 -23.37 -11.04 -1.93
C GLU A 382 -23.65 -10.21 -0.67
N HIS A 383 -24.47 -9.17 -0.81
CA HIS A 383 -24.83 -8.34 0.34
C HIS A 383 -25.65 -9.19 1.34
N PRO A 384 -25.37 -9.11 2.66
CA PRO A 384 -26.06 -9.93 3.68
C PRO A 384 -27.59 -9.79 3.71
N ASN A 385 -28.11 -8.66 3.22
CA ASN A 385 -29.56 -8.40 3.08
C ASN A 385 -30.11 -8.65 1.66
N SER A 386 -29.34 -9.24 0.75
CA SER A 386 -29.84 -9.58 -0.58
C SER A 386 -30.84 -10.73 -0.46
N SER A 387 -32.09 -10.45 -0.76
CA SER A 387 -33.21 -11.38 -0.65
C SER A 387 -33.10 -12.47 -1.72
N LYS A 388 -32.40 -13.56 -1.43
CA LYS A 388 -32.60 -14.86 -2.11
C LYS A 388 -33.34 -15.89 -1.23
N ASP A 389 -33.32 -15.73 0.09
CA ASP A 389 -33.95 -16.69 1.03
C ASP A 389 -35.23 -16.19 1.73
N ARG A 390 -35.97 -15.25 1.12
CA ARG A 390 -37.35 -14.97 1.56
C ARG A 390 -38.32 -15.68 0.62
N GLU A 391 -38.50 -16.98 0.82
CA GLU A 391 -39.75 -17.63 0.43
C GLU A 391 -40.89 -16.92 1.17
N VAL A 392 -41.62 -16.08 0.44
CA VAL A 392 -42.87 -15.50 0.92
C VAL A 392 -43.92 -16.60 0.77
N PRO A 393 -44.55 -17.11 1.84
CA PRO A 393 -45.68 -18.01 1.70
C PRO A 393 -46.82 -17.19 1.06
N THR A 394 -47.16 -17.50 -0.18
CA THR A 394 -48.37 -17.01 -0.81
C THR A 394 -49.56 -17.74 -0.18
N ASP A 395 -50.09 -17.20 0.91
CA ASP A 395 -51.47 -17.46 1.31
C ASP A 395 -52.30 -16.22 0.94
N GLN A 396 -52.82 -16.22 -0.27
CA GLN A 396 -53.98 -15.42 -0.63
C GLN A 396 -55.19 -16.34 -0.63
N SER A 397 -55.87 -16.40 0.50
CA SER A 397 -57.26 -16.82 0.57
C SER A 397 -58.06 -15.83 1.42
N ASN A 398 -59.02 -15.16 0.76
CA ASN A 398 -60.32 -14.72 1.32
C ASN A 398 -60.28 -13.48 2.27
N VAL A 399 -61.14 -12.45 2.22
CA VAL A 399 -62.52 -12.25 1.71
C VAL A 399 -62.77 -10.76 1.41
N ILE A 400 -63.75 -10.54 0.54
CA ILE A 400 -64.37 -9.31 0.01
C ILE A 400 -65.29 -8.59 1.03
N VAL A 401 -65.46 -7.27 0.83
CA VAL A 401 -66.33 -6.24 1.47
C VAL A 401 -65.75 -5.51 2.67
#